data_AF-A0A508XB43-F1
#
_entry.id   AF-A0A508XB43-F1
#
_cell.length_a   1.000
_cell.length_b   1.000
_cell.length_c   1.000
_cell.angle_alpha   90.00
_cell.angle_beta   90.00
_cell.angle_gamma   90.00
#
_symmetry.space_group_name_H-M   'P 1'
#
loop_
_entity.id
_entity.type
_entity.pdbx_description
1 polymer ?
#
loop_
_entity_poly.entity_id
_entity_poly.type
_entity_poly.pdbx_seq_one_letter_code
_entity_poly.pdbx_strand_id
1 'polypeptide(L)'
;MPHRSNCSTGRRARGSCWRSSTNSRAVAAFANLPDFSARTLFLNFDARLVGDEGDIVDRLVNHLKRANIPPSSLCFELSERFDSSNMPDFSVLVRQLRLAGFKLAIDDFGAGFNGLKLLCDQPVDYVKIDRHFVSGIDKDPRKRHLVRHTVNMAHVLGTRVIAEGVETESEFLVCRDLGCDLMQGYFIARPTTHLTELQAVYSHLEPVGSIRRASSTLDSILIRKEIEQLPAARESDDLDSVFDLFRLNPRQAFFPVLNANGEPRGILHEYHVKEMIYHPFGRDLLKKPHLSAPHLAFRNARADRRPRYARGRNAQDFRRHGW
;
A
#
# COMPACT_ATOMS: atom_id res chain seq x y z
N MET A 1 7.09 9.17 45.06
CA MET A 1 7.48 7.78 44.74
C MET A 1 6.38 7.18 43.85
N PRO A 2 6.62 6.87 42.58
CA PRO A 2 5.60 6.27 41.75
C PRO A 2 5.69 4.74 41.80
N HIS A 3 4.53 4.12 42.00
CA HIS A 3 4.32 2.68 42.00
C HIS A 3 4.70 2.05 40.66
N ARG A 4 5.67 1.13 40.69
CA ARG A 4 5.93 0.15 39.63
C ARG A 4 5.00 -1.04 39.85
N SER A 5 4.14 -1.35 38.90
CA SER A 5 3.45 -2.65 38.84
C SER A 5 4.33 -3.65 38.09
N ASN A 6 4.91 -4.57 38.86
CA ASN A 6 5.59 -5.77 38.36
C ASN A 6 4.56 -6.72 37.73
N CYS A 7 4.69 -7.02 36.43
CA CYS A 7 4.08 -8.21 35.84
C CYS A 7 5.10 -9.34 35.85
N SER A 8 4.99 -10.22 36.84
CA SER A 8 5.71 -11.49 36.92
C SER A 8 5.08 -12.55 36.01
N THR A 9 5.95 -13.22 35.27
CA THR A 9 5.90 -14.62 34.78
C THR A 9 4.57 -15.38 34.96
N GLY A 10 3.84 -15.61 33.85
CA GLY A 10 2.74 -16.57 33.79
C GLY A 10 2.27 -16.85 32.36
N ARG A 11 2.43 -18.09 31.89
CA ARG A 11 2.12 -18.60 30.53
C ARG A 11 0.62 -18.60 30.13
N ARG A 12 -0.24 -17.70 30.66
CA ARG A 12 -1.70 -17.70 30.38
C ARG A 12 -2.32 -16.36 29.92
N ALA A 13 -1.52 -15.36 29.52
CA ALA A 13 -2.02 -14.02 29.20
C ALA A 13 -1.71 -13.51 27.78
N ARG A 14 -1.52 -14.38 26.78
CA ARG A 14 -1.12 -13.93 25.42
C ARG A 14 -2.30 -13.73 24.46
N GLY A 15 -3.40 -14.47 24.61
CA GLY A 15 -4.61 -14.28 23.80
C GLY A 15 -5.44 -13.03 24.14
N SER A 16 -5.28 -12.47 25.34
CA SER A 16 -5.95 -11.25 25.80
C SER A 16 -5.28 -9.95 25.33
N CYS A 17 -4.05 -10.03 24.82
CA CYS A 17 -3.20 -8.86 24.56
C CYS A 17 -3.69 -8.01 23.39
N TRP A 18 -4.30 -8.59 22.35
CA TRP A 18 -4.81 -7.80 21.23
C TRP A 18 -6.02 -6.95 21.65
N ARG A 19 -7.00 -7.53 22.36
CA ARG A 19 -8.22 -6.82 22.82
C ARG A 19 -7.95 -5.61 23.72
N SER A 20 -6.83 -5.57 24.44
CA SER A 20 -6.39 -4.44 25.28
C SER A 20 -5.30 -3.57 24.64
N SER A 21 -4.89 -3.87 23.41
CA SER A 21 -3.86 -3.12 22.71
C SER A 21 -4.35 -1.77 22.20
N THR A 22 -3.44 -0.80 22.13
CA THR A 22 -3.67 0.50 21.47
C THR A 22 -4.20 0.33 20.05
N ASN A 23 -3.74 -0.70 19.33
CA ASN A 23 -4.18 -1.00 17.97
C ASN A 23 -5.68 -1.38 17.91
N SER A 24 -6.20 -2.17 18.85
CA SER A 24 -7.64 -2.48 18.87
C SER A 24 -8.50 -1.26 19.16
N ARG A 25 -8.05 -0.35 20.04
CA ARG A 25 -8.75 0.92 20.27
C ARG A 25 -8.73 1.82 19.04
N ALA A 26 -7.60 1.87 18.33
CA ALA A 26 -7.46 2.63 17.08
C ALA A 26 -8.38 2.08 15.98
N VAL A 27 -8.46 0.75 15.83
CA VAL A 27 -9.38 0.11 14.86
C VAL A 27 -10.84 0.42 15.19
N ALA A 28 -11.24 0.35 16.47
CA ALA A 28 -12.59 0.70 16.89
C ALA A 28 -12.92 2.18 16.65
N ALA A 29 -11.97 3.09 16.91
CA ALA A 29 -12.13 4.51 16.61
C ALA A 29 -12.23 4.77 15.10
N PHE A 30 -11.41 4.09 14.29
CA PHE A 30 -11.40 4.20 12.84
C PHE A 30 -12.73 3.75 12.22
N ALA A 31 -13.36 2.70 12.76
CA ALA A 31 -14.67 2.24 12.32
C ALA A 31 -15.78 3.31 12.48
N ASN A 32 -15.59 4.27 13.40
CA ASN A 32 -16.54 5.35 13.65
C ASN A 32 -16.28 6.60 12.80
N LEU A 33 -15.23 6.62 11.97
CA LEU A 33 -14.98 7.76 11.09
C LEU A 33 -15.98 7.79 9.92
N PRO A 34 -16.50 8.97 9.56
CA PRO A 34 -17.20 9.11 8.29
C PRO A 34 -16.23 8.80 7.15
N ASP A 35 -16.72 8.06 6.17
CA ASP A 35 -15.98 7.63 4.98
C ASP A 35 -14.69 6.82 5.29
N PHE A 36 -14.70 6.00 6.35
CA PHE A 36 -13.55 5.14 6.67
C PHE A 36 -13.13 4.23 5.50
N SER A 37 -14.05 3.88 4.60
CA SER A 37 -13.80 3.12 3.37
C SER A 37 -12.89 3.85 2.38
N ALA A 38 -12.87 5.18 2.40
CA ALA A 38 -11.98 6.01 1.58
C ALA A 38 -10.62 6.29 2.28
N ARG A 39 -10.41 5.74 3.48
CA ARG A 39 -9.24 6.02 4.32
C ARG A 39 -8.42 4.75 4.54
N THR A 40 -7.14 4.94 4.88
CA THR A 40 -6.25 3.85 5.31
C THR A 40 -5.71 4.17 6.69
N LEU A 41 -5.89 3.26 7.63
CA LEU A 41 -5.34 3.30 8.98
C LEU A 41 -3.97 2.63 9.00
N PHE A 42 -2.93 3.40 9.33
CA PHE A 42 -1.58 2.88 9.52
C PHE A 42 -1.41 2.43 10.98
N LEU A 43 -0.86 1.23 11.18
CA LEU A 43 -0.65 0.62 12.48
C LEU A 43 0.74 0.01 12.58
N ASN A 44 1.46 0.36 13.63
CA ASN A 44 2.72 -0.30 13.99
C ASN A 44 2.54 -1.81 14.15
N PHE A 45 3.37 -2.57 13.44
CA PHE A 45 3.39 -4.00 13.51
C PHE A 45 4.40 -4.47 14.57
N ASP A 46 3.89 -5.04 15.67
CA ASP A 46 4.74 -5.71 16.65
C ASP A 46 4.74 -7.22 16.41
N ALA A 47 5.78 -7.68 15.72
CA ALA A 47 5.99 -9.09 15.39
C ALA A 47 6.05 -9.99 16.64
N ARG A 48 6.37 -9.45 17.83
CA ARG A 48 6.41 -10.24 19.08
C ARG A 48 5.02 -10.62 19.59
N LEU A 49 3.98 -9.93 19.10
CA LEU A 49 2.58 -10.27 19.40
C LEU A 49 2.09 -11.46 18.57
N VAL A 50 2.88 -11.88 17.58
CA VAL A 50 2.69 -13.11 16.81
C VAL A 50 3.23 -14.25 17.65
N GLY A 51 2.44 -14.72 18.63
CA GLY A 51 2.80 -15.90 19.42
C GLY A 51 2.79 -17.20 18.60
N ASP A 52 3.26 -18.29 19.21
CA ASP A 52 3.31 -19.65 18.63
C ASP A 52 1.94 -20.25 18.29
N GLU A 53 0.84 -19.62 18.72
CA GLU A 53 -0.53 -20.05 18.46
C GLU A 53 -0.98 -19.58 17.08
N GLY A 54 -0.92 -20.53 16.15
CA GLY A 54 -1.36 -20.41 14.76
C GLY A 54 -2.58 -19.53 14.57
N ASP A 55 -2.45 -18.68 13.55
CA ASP A 55 -3.49 -17.88 12.93
C ASP A 55 -3.85 -16.52 13.54
N ILE A 56 -2.85 -15.67 13.75
CA ILE A 56 -3.08 -14.25 14.03
C ILE A 56 -3.84 -13.54 12.90
N VAL A 57 -3.59 -13.94 11.64
CA VAL A 57 -4.18 -13.30 10.47
C VAL A 57 -5.68 -13.57 10.43
N ASP A 58 -6.14 -14.81 10.62
CA ASP A 58 -7.56 -15.12 10.66
C ASP A 58 -8.26 -14.44 11.83
N ARG A 59 -7.61 -14.32 12.99
CA ARG A 59 -8.19 -13.56 14.12
C ARG A 59 -8.37 -12.09 13.78
N LEU A 60 -7.40 -11.48 13.10
CA LEU A 60 -7.47 -10.09 12.63
C LEU A 60 -8.60 -9.92 11.61
N VAL A 61 -8.65 -10.78 10.60
CA VAL A 61 -9.70 -10.77 9.56
C VAL A 61 -11.08 -10.92 10.18
N ASN A 62 -11.25 -11.88 11.09
CA ASN A 62 -12.53 -12.09 11.78
C ASN A 62 -12.92 -10.90 12.67
N HIS A 63 -11.95 -10.21 13.28
CA HIS A 63 -12.23 -9.01 14.06
C HIS A 63 -12.71 -7.87 13.16
N LEU A 64 -12.02 -7.61 12.05
CA LEU A 64 -12.39 -6.55 11.10
C LEU A 64 -13.73 -6.83 10.43
N LYS A 65 -14.02 -8.10 10.12
CA LYS A 65 -15.30 -8.53 9.58
C LYS A 65 -16.47 -8.15 10.49
N ARG A 66 -16.34 -8.30 11.81
CA ARG A 66 -17.38 -7.88 12.78
C ARG A 66 -17.55 -6.36 12.84
N ALA A 67 -16.51 -5.60 12.53
CA ALA A 67 -16.53 -4.14 12.49
C ALA A 67 -16.88 -3.59 11.09
N ASN A 68 -17.16 -4.46 10.11
CA ASN A 68 -17.39 -4.10 8.71
C ASN A 68 -16.25 -3.27 8.08
N ILE A 69 -15.01 -3.54 8.49
CA ILE A 69 -13.81 -2.87 7.95
C ILE A 69 -13.14 -3.83 6.97
N PRO A 70 -12.90 -3.43 5.71
CA PRO A 70 -12.14 -4.27 4.79
C PRO A 70 -10.66 -4.28 5.20
N PRO A 71 -9.96 -5.43 5.11
CA PRO A 71 -8.53 -5.51 5.42
C PRO A 71 -7.66 -4.50 4.64
N SER A 72 -8.07 -4.11 3.43
CA SER A 72 -7.42 -3.10 2.61
C SER A 72 -7.39 -1.70 3.22
N SER A 73 -8.26 -1.41 4.20
CA SER A 73 -8.24 -0.16 4.95
C SER A 73 -7.18 -0.14 6.06
N LEU A 74 -6.49 -1.24 6.34
CA LEU A 74 -5.41 -1.29 7.31
C LEU A 74 -4.06 -1.46 6.61
N CYS A 75 -3.09 -0.68 7.05
CA CYS A 75 -1.69 -0.77 6.65
C CYS A 75 -0.82 -1.08 7.86
N PHE A 76 -0.10 -2.19 7.83
CA PHE A 76 0.84 -2.53 8.88
C PHE A 76 2.23 -1.97 8.58
N GLU A 77 2.79 -1.27 9.56
CA GLU A 77 4.11 -0.63 9.48
C GLU A 77 5.18 -1.57 10.03
N LEU A 78 6.09 -1.97 9.14
CA LEU A 78 7.23 -2.84 9.43
C LEU A 78 8.44 -1.95 9.67
N SER A 79 8.93 -1.88 10.91
CA SER A 79 10.15 -1.13 11.21
C SER A 79 11.37 -1.79 10.57
N GLU A 80 12.21 -1.03 9.90
CA GLU A 80 13.48 -1.54 9.37
C GLU A 80 14.50 -1.95 10.45
N ARG A 81 14.28 -1.54 11.70
CA ARG A 81 15.09 -1.98 12.85
C ARG A 81 14.70 -3.38 13.31
N PHE A 82 13.59 -3.91 12.82
CA PHE A 82 13.21 -5.28 13.08
C PHE A 82 14.20 -6.22 12.38
N ASP A 83 14.88 -7.03 13.18
CA ASP A 83 15.74 -8.07 12.68
C ASP A 83 14.91 -9.29 12.25
N SER A 84 14.61 -9.37 10.95
CA SER A 84 13.87 -10.48 10.37
C SER A 84 14.56 -11.83 10.56
N SER A 85 15.87 -11.87 10.84
CA SER A 85 16.58 -13.15 11.04
C SER A 85 16.14 -13.88 12.30
N ASN A 86 15.62 -13.15 13.30
CA ASN A 86 15.09 -13.72 14.54
C ASN A 86 13.65 -14.22 14.42
N MET A 87 13.03 -14.09 13.25
CA MET A 87 11.68 -14.58 12.99
C MET A 87 11.64 -15.35 11.65
N PRO A 88 11.97 -16.67 11.69
CA PRO A 88 12.03 -17.51 10.48
C PRO A 88 10.75 -17.47 9.63
N ASP A 89 9.60 -17.22 10.26
CA ASP A 89 8.28 -17.17 9.61
C ASP A 89 7.83 -15.76 9.19
N PHE A 90 8.68 -14.73 9.30
CA PHE A 90 8.28 -13.35 8.99
C PHE A 90 7.79 -13.19 7.55
N SER A 91 8.49 -13.78 6.58
CA SER A 91 8.07 -13.73 5.16
C SER A 91 6.75 -14.48 4.92
N VAL A 92 6.49 -15.56 5.66
CA VAL A 92 5.23 -16.31 5.59
C VAL A 92 4.09 -15.46 6.12
N LEU A 93 4.30 -14.80 7.25
CA LEU A 93 3.31 -13.91 7.86
C LEU A 93 3.01 -12.69 6.98
N VAL A 94 4.04 -12.03 6.45
CA VAL A 94 3.88 -10.93 5.48
C VAL A 94 3.05 -11.38 4.29
N ARG A 95 3.32 -12.57 3.75
CA ARG A 95 2.52 -13.17 2.68
C ARG A 95 1.07 -13.42 3.10
N GLN A 96 0.83 -13.95 4.31
CA GLN A 96 -0.53 -14.18 4.81
C GLN A 96 -1.30 -12.87 4.98
N LEU A 97 -0.69 -11.83 5.54
CA LEU A 97 -1.29 -10.49 5.66
C LEU A 97 -1.68 -9.94 4.28
N ARG A 98 -0.78 -10.06 3.30
CA ARG A 98 -1.05 -9.63 1.92
C ARG A 98 -2.20 -10.40 1.29
N LEU A 99 -2.22 -11.73 1.43
CA LEU A 99 -3.31 -12.59 0.91
C LEU A 99 -4.65 -12.27 1.57
N ALA A 100 -4.65 -11.91 2.85
CA ALA A 100 -5.83 -11.43 3.57
C ALA A 100 -6.28 -10.02 3.14
N GLY A 101 -5.50 -9.32 2.30
CA GLY A 101 -5.86 -8.03 1.73
C GLY A 101 -5.28 -6.80 2.46
N PHE A 102 -4.49 -7.00 3.52
CA PHE A 102 -3.83 -5.93 4.25
C PHE A 102 -2.76 -5.22 3.40
N LYS A 103 -2.59 -3.93 3.66
CA LYS A 103 -1.46 -3.15 3.14
C LYS A 103 -0.26 -3.25 4.06
N LEU A 104 0.93 -3.05 3.51
CA LEU A 104 2.18 -3.03 4.26
C LEU A 104 2.98 -1.77 3.95
N ALA A 105 3.64 -1.23 4.96
CA ALA A 105 4.57 -0.12 4.86
C ALA A 105 5.90 -0.49 5.49
N ILE A 106 7.01 0.03 4.96
CA ILE A 106 8.29 0.06 5.67
C ILE A 106 8.38 1.39 6.41
N ASP A 107 8.61 1.32 7.72
CA ASP A 107 8.71 2.48 8.60
C ASP A 107 10.16 2.86 8.89
N ASP A 108 10.39 4.13 9.23
CA ASP A 108 11.70 4.73 9.52
C ASP A 108 12.76 4.49 8.42
N PHE A 109 12.39 4.46 7.13
CA PHE A 109 13.31 4.07 6.05
C PHE A 109 14.57 4.96 6.02
N GLY A 110 15.73 4.32 6.20
CA GLY A 110 17.05 4.94 6.18
C GLY A 110 17.63 5.30 7.57
N ALA A 111 16.92 5.02 8.66
CA ALA A 111 17.40 5.16 10.03
C ALA A 111 18.22 3.95 10.56
N GLY A 112 18.50 2.97 9.71
CA GLY A 112 18.91 1.61 10.04
C GLY A 112 19.31 0.81 8.79
N PHE A 113 19.44 -0.52 8.91
CA PHE A 113 20.18 -1.32 7.93
C PHE A 113 19.31 -2.16 6.98
N ASN A 114 18.07 -2.49 7.35
CA ASN A 114 17.27 -3.48 6.59
C ASN A 114 16.25 -2.87 5.61
N GLY A 115 16.08 -1.54 5.55
CA GLY A 115 15.05 -0.90 4.73
C GLY A 115 15.12 -1.29 3.25
N LEU A 116 16.31 -1.22 2.64
CA LEU A 116 16.52 -1.60 1.23
C LEU A 116 16.25 -3.09 0.98
N LYS A 117 16.68 -3.96 1.91
CA LYS A 117 16.46 -5.40 1.81
C LYS A 117 14.96 -5.72 1.89
N LEU A 118 14.24 -5.13 2.85
CA LEU A 118 12.80 -5.29 2.97
C LEU A 118 12.06 -4.79 1.72
N LEU A 119 12.48 -3.65 1.18
CA LEU A 119 11.89 -3.08 -0.04
C LEU A 119 12.10 -3.98 -1.26
N CYS A 120 13.25 -4.66 -1.34
CA CYS A 120 13.55 -5.60 -2.42
C CYS A 120 12.81 -6.94 -2.27
N ASP A 121 12.77 -7.47 -1.04
CA ASP A 121 12.29 -8.84 -0.78
C ASP A 121 10.77 -8.91 -0.58
N GLN A 122 10.11 -7.81 -0.17
CA GLN A 122 8.71 -7.82 0.24
C GLN A 122 7.85 -6.88 -0.62
N PRO A 123 6.66 -7.33 -1.06
CA PRO A 123 5.75 -6.51 -1.85
C PRO A 123 5.00 -5.50 -0.94
N VAL A 124 5.65 -4.38 -0.61
CA VAL A 124 5.11 -3.32 0.23
C VAL A 124 4.38 -2.25 -0.58
N ASP A 125 3.32 -1.70 0.00
CA ASP A 125 2.49 -0.66 -0.61
C ASP A 125 3.08 0.74 -0.37
N TYR A 126 3.78 0.92 0.75
CA TYR A 126 4.40 2.18 1.14
C TYR A 126 5.82 2.04 1.68
N VAL A 127 6.62 3.09 1.49
CA VAL A 127 7.88 3.35 2.20
C VAL A 127 7.76 4.70 2.88
N LYS A 128 8.06 4.77 4.16
CA LYS A 128 8.02 6.00 4.96
C LYS A 128 9.45 6.48 5.17
N ILE A 129 9.81 7.60 4.54
CA ILE A 129 11.13 8.22 4.67
C ILE A 129 11.20 8.91 6.02
N ASP A 130 12.16 8.49 6.85
CA ASP A 130 12.34 9.03 8.20
C ASP A 130 12.57 10.56 8.20
N ARG A 131 12.13 11.20 9.28
CA ARG A 131 12.24 12.66 9.47
C ARG A 131 13.66 13.20 9.30
N HIS A 132 14.68 12.39 9.59
CA HIS A 132 16.07 12.79 9.47
C HIS A 132 16.40 13.30 8.06
N PHE A 133 15.80 12.68 7.04
CA PHE A 133 16.01 13.04 5.63
C PHE A 133 15.09 14.17 5.16
N VAL A 134 13.97 14.38 5.84
CA VAL A 134 12.96 15.40 5.49
C VAL A 134 13.27 16.75 6.14
N SER A 135 13.70 16.75 7.40
CA SER A 135 13.97 17.99 8.14
C SER A 135 15.07 18.80 7.47
N GLY A 136 14.77 20.05 7.11
CA GLY A 136 15.69 20.97 6.41
C GLY A 136 16.04 20.57 4.98
N ILE A 137 15.26 19.69 4.33
CA ILE A 137 15.49 19.25 2.94
C ILE A 137 15.42 20.41 1.94
N ASP A 138 14.78 21.52 2.29
CA ASP A 138 14.72 22.74 1.49
C ASP A 138 16.06 23.50 1.43
N LYS A 139 17.01 23.19 2.32
CA LYS A 139 18.32 23.86 2.38
C LYS A 139 19.48 22.91 2.08
N ASP A 140 19.22 21.61 2.09
CA ASP A 140 20.26 20.59 1.93
C ASP A 140 20.16 19.87 0.55
N PRO A 141 21.05 20.18 -0.40
CA PRO A 141 21.05 19.53 -1.71
C PRO A 141 21.37 18.03 -1.64
N ARG A 142 22.11 17.57 -0.62
CA ARG A 142 22.42 16.14 -0.44
C ARG A 142 21.18 15.38 -0.03
N LYS A 143 20.40 15.90 0.93
CA LYS A 143 19.11 15.30 1.32
C LYS A 143 18.15 15.23 0.13
N ARG A 144 18.04 16.31 -0.66
CA ARG A 144 17.21 16.31 -1.88
C ARG A 144 17.59 15.21 -2.85
N HIS A 145 18.89 15.05 -3.10
CA HIS A 145 19.38 14.03 -4.02
C HIS A 145 19.06 12.62 -3.51
N LEU A 146 19.34 12.35 -2.24
CA LEU A 146 19.05 11.04 -1.64
C LEU A 146 17.55 10.72 -1.68
N VAL A 147 16.70 11.64 -1.23
CA VAL A 147 15.24 11.45 -1.25
C VAL A 147 14.72 11.26 -2.67
N ARG A 148 15.21 12.02 -3.66
CA ARG A 148 14.83 11.82 -5.07
C ARG A 148 15.12 10.39 -5.54
N HIS A 149 16.31 9.87 -5.23
CA HIS A 149 16.69 8.52 -5.63
C HIS A 149 15.84 7.46 -4.93
N THR A 150 15.57 7.63 -3.63
CA THR A 150 14.68 6.75 -2.88
C THR A 150 13.27 6.74 -3.46
N VAL A 151 12.71 7.92 -3.79
CA VAL A 151 11.40 8.06 -4.44
C VAL A 151 11.37 7.31 -5.76
N ASN A 152 12.34 7.58 -6.64
CA ASN A 152 12.39 6.93 -7.95
C ASN A 152 12.50 5.40 -7.84
N MET A 153 13.34 4.90 -6.93
CA MET A 153 13.50 3.47 -6.69
C MET A 153 12.20 2.83 -6.18
N ALA A 154 11.55 3.42 -5.18
CA ALA A 154 10.28 2.93 -4.65
C ALA A 154 9.21 2.89 -5.76
N HIS A 155 9.11 3.94 -6.58
CA HIS A 155 8.18 4.00 -7.69
C HIS A 155 8.44 2.93 -8.75
N VAL A 156 9.70 2.65 -9.08
CA VAL A 156 10.08 1.55 -10.00
C VAL A 156 9.63 0.19 -9.46
N LEU A 157 9.66 0.02 -8.13
CA LEU A 157 9.18 -1.19 -7.45
C LEU A 157 7.65 -1.20 -7.25
N GLY A 158 6.95 -0.15 -7.67
CA GLY A 158 5.49 -0.02 -7.56
C GLY A 158 5.00 0.44 -6.18
N THR A 159 5.90 0.85 -5.30
CA THR A 159 5.66 1.29 -3.93
C THR A 159 5.50 2.81 -3.85
N ARG A 160 4.56 3.29 -3.03
CA ARG A 160 4.37 4.73 -2.77
C ARG A 160 5.29 5.23 -1.67
N VAL A 161 5.64 6.51 -1.68
CA VAL A 161 6.51 7.12 -0.68
C VAL A 161 5.75 8.10 0.19
N ILE A 162 5.95 7.98 1.51
CA ILE A 162 5.46 8.91 2.53
C ILE A 162 6.66 9.67 3.09
N ALA A 163 6.66 10.99 3.02
CA ALA A 163 7.65 11.82 3.70
C ALA A 163 7.20 12.10 5.15
N GLU A 164 7.98 11.70 6.15
CA GLU A 164 7.64 11.91 7.55
C GLU A 164 8.33 13.13 8.16
N GLY A 165 7.69 13.74 9.17
CA GLY A 165 8.23 14.87 9.90
C GLY A 165 8.29 16.15 9.08
N VAL A 166 7.35 16.35 8.16
CA VAL A 166 7.22 17.63 7.42
C VAL A 166 6.66 18.70 8.37
N GLU A 167 7.46 19.72 8.67
CA GLU A 167 7.10 20.76 9.66
C GLU A 167 6.92 22.15 9.05
N THR A 168 7.42 22.37 7.83
CA THR A 168 7.32 23.65 7.13
C THR A 168 6.73 23.53 5.72
N GLU A 169 6.22 24.64 5.19
CA GLU A 169 5.73 24.73 3.81
C GLU A 169 6.85 24.44 2.80
N SER A 170 8.06 24.95 3.04
CA SER A 170 9.22 24.75 2.16
C SER A 170 9.60 23.27 2.05
N GLU A 171 9.61 22.54 3.17
CA GLU A 171 9.86 21.09 3.18
C GLU A 171 8.75 20.35 2.42
N PHE A 172 7.49 20.72 2.66
CA PHE A 172 6.34 20.13 1.96
C PHE A 172 6.46 20.28 0.45
N LEU A 173 6.74 21.51 -0.02
CA LEU A 173 6.91 21.82 -1.45
C LEU A 173 8.03 21.00 -2.06
N VAL A 174 9.19 20.92 -1.39
CA VAL A 174 10.33 20.14 -1.87
C VAL A 174 10.00 18.66 -1.92
N CYS A 175 9.46 18.05 -0.86
CA CYS A 175 9.06 16.64 -0.86
C CYS A 175 8.07 16.31 -1.98
N ARG A 176 7.08 17.19 -2.20
CA ARG A 176 6.14 17.06 -3.32
C ARG A 176 6.84 17.11 -4.67
N ASP A 177 7.72 18.08 -4.90
CA ASP A 177 8.44 18.26 -6.16
C ASP A 177 9.45 17.12 -6.40
N LEU A 178 9.95 16.51 -5.33
CA LEU A 178 10.75 15.28 -5.35
C LEU A 178 9.94 14.04 -5.74
N GLY A 179 8.62 14.10 -5.66
CA GLY A 179 7.70 13.04 -6.06
C GLY A 179 7.19 12.17 -4.91
N CYS A 180 7.33 12.60 -3.65
CA CYS A 180 6.69 11.90 -2.54
C CYS A 180 5.15 11.89 -2.74
N ASP A 181 4.53 10.73 -2.59
CA ASP A 181 3.11 10.53 -2.85
C ASP A 181 2.22 11.02 -1.71
N LEU A 182 2.71 10.88 -0.47
CA LEU A 182 2.03 11.28 0.75
C LEU A 182 3.00 12.02 1.68
N MET A 183 2.46 12.83 2.60
CA MET A 183 3.23 13.57 3.58
C MET A 183 2.58 13.45 4.96
N GLN A 184 3.43 13.32 5.98
CA GLN A 184 3.03 13.28 7.38
C GLN A 184 3.92 14.23 8.18
N GLY A 185 3.31 15.04 9.05
CA GLY A 185 4.05 15.95 9.91
C GLY A 185 3.18 17.10 10.41
N TYR A 186 3.75 17.90 11.32
CA TYR A 186 3.02 18.96 12.01
C TYR A 186 2.57 20.10 11.09
N PHE A 187 3.20 20.24 9.91
CA PHE A 187 2.72 21.16 8.90
C PHE A 187 1.33 20.76 8.38
N ILE A 188 1.02 19.47 8.32
CA ILE A 188 -0.29 18.97 7.88
C ILE A 188 -1.27 19.04 9.06
N ALA A 189 -0.98 18.30 10.12
CA ALA A 189 -1.75 18.28 11.36
C ALA A 189 -0.91 17.69 12.50
N ARG A 190 -1.17 18.12 13.73
CA ARG A 190 -0.58 17.49 14.92
C ARG A 190 -1.36 16.22 15.30
N PRO A 191 -0.71 15.23 15.94
CA PRO A 191 -1.39 14.06 16.49
C PRO A 191 -2.51 14.47 17.45
N THR A 192 -3.66 13.82 17.33
CA THR A 192 -4.83 14.08 18.14
C THR A 192 -5.55 12.78 18.49
N THR A 193 -6.21 12.77 19.65
CA THR A 193 -7.11 11.69 20.06
C THR A 193 -8.58 12.02 19.73
N HIS A 194 -8.87 13.24 19.28
CA HIS A 194 -10.22 13.70 18.95
C HIS A 194 -10.48 13.56 17.45
N LEU A 195 -11.30 12.57 17.07
CA LEU A 195 -11.60 12.29 15.66
C LEU A 195 -12.24 13.46 14.91
N THR A 196 -12.94 14.34 15.62
CA THR A 196 -13.58 15.55 15.07
C THR A 196 -12.58 16.59 14.55
N GLU A 197 -11.31 16.51 14.96
CA GLU A 197 -10.25 17.40 14.48
C GLU A 197 -9.69 16.94 13.11
N LEU A 198 -10.00 15.71 12.68
CA LEU A 198 -9.59 15.22 11.38
C LEU A 198 -10.44 15.85 10.28
N GLN A 199 -9.78 16.54 9.35
CA GLN A 199 -10.44 17.20 8.22
C GLN A 199 -10.17 16.43 6.93
N ALA A 200 -11.12 16.46 6.00
CA ALA A 200 -10.90 15.93 4.65
C ALA A 200 -9.93 16.81 3.85
N VAL A 201 -9.96 18.11 4.09
CA VAL A 201 -9.12 19.12 3.45
C VAL A 201 -8.65 20.12 4.51
N TYR A 202 -7.36 20.43 4.52
CA TYR A 202 -6.78 21.44 5.38
C TYR A 202 -6.56 22.73 4.59
N SER A 203 -7.22 23.82 4.99
CA SER A 203 -7.28 25.07 4.22
C SER A 203 -5.92 25.70 3.94
N HIS A 204 -4.95 25.56 4.85
CA HIS A 204 -3.58 26.08 4.66
C HIS A 204 -2.77 25.31 3.60
N LEU A 205 -3.24 24.16 3.13
CA LEU A 205 -2.62 23.40 2.04
C LEU A 205 -3.21 23.73 0.65
N GLU A 206 -4.36 24.41 0.57
CA GLU A 206 -4.99 24.82 -0.70
C GLU A 206 -4.09 25.69 -1.60
N PRO A 207 -3.41 26.74 -1.07
CA PRO A 207 -2.54 27.59 -1.89
C PRO A 207 -1.43 26.78 -2.55
N VAL A 208 -0.87 25.82 -1.81
CA VAL A 208 0.20 24.93 -2.26
C VAL A 208 -0.24 24.09 -3.46
N GLY A 209 -1.48 23.59 -3.46
CA GLY A 209 -2.05 22.81 -4.58
C GLY A 209 -2.33 23.64 -5.85
N SER A 210 -2.60 24.94 -5.70
CA SER A 210 -2.95 25.83 -6.83
C SER A 210 -1.75 26.22 -7.70
N ILE A 211 -0.54 26.28 -7.12
CA ILE A 211 0.72 26.63 -7.82
C ILE A 211 0.97 25.71 -9.03
N ARG A 212 0.51 24.44 -8.99
CA ARG A 212 0.61 23.52 -10.14
C ARG A 212 -0.56 23.63 -11.13
N ARG A 213 -1.77 24.01 -10.69
CA ARG A 213 -2.92 24.17 -11.60
C ARG A 213 -2.71 25.34 -12.57
N ALA A 214 -2.02 26.39 -12.12
CA ALA A 214 -1.57 27.49 -12.99
C ALA A 214 -0.50 27.07 -14.02
N SER A 215 0.17 25.94 -13.78
CA SER A 215 1.17 25.32 -14.67
C SER A 215 0.61 24.07 -15.39
N SER A 216 -0.72 23.94 -15.49
CA SER A 216 -1.33 22.90 -16.33
C SER A 216 -0.94 23.15 -17.79
N THR A 217 0.08 22.44 -18.25
CA THR A 217 0.47 22.40 -19.66
C THR A 217 -0.72 21.95 -20.50
N LEU A 218 -0.84 22.48 -21.73
CA LEU A 218 -1.82 22.06 -22.73
C LEU A 218 -1.96 20.53 -22.81
N ASP A 219 -0.85 19.81 -22.66
CA ASP A 219 -0.78 18.35 -22.60
C ASP A 219 -1.73 17.73 -21.57
N SER A 220 -1.82 18.29 -20.37
CA SER A 220 -2.68 17.74 -19.31
C SER A 220 -4.16 17.85 -19.64
N ILE A 221 -4.56 18.90 -20.36
CA ILE A 221 -5.93 19.11 -20.84
C ILE A 221 -6.22 18.15 -22.00
N LEU A 222 -5.28 18.03 -22.94
CA LEU A 222 -5.38 17.10 -24.06
C LEU A 222 -5.49 15.64 -23.58
N ILE A 223 -4.65 15.22 -22.64
CA ILE A 223 -4.71 13.88 -22.04
C ILE A 223 -6.09 13.63 -21.43
N ARG A 224 -6.62 14.56 -20.62
CA ARG A 224 -7.93 14.39 -19.98
C ARG A 224 -9.07 14.26 -20.98
N LYS A 225 -8.98 14.94 -22.12
CA LYS A 225 -9.99 14.87 -23.18
C LYS A 225 -10.04 13.50 -23.85
N GLU A 226 -8.89 12.80 -23.91
CA GLU A 226 -8.75 11.47 -24.51
C GLU A 226 -8.90 10.32 -23.49
N ILE A 227 -9.11 10.60 -22.19
CA ILE A 227 -9.34 9.56 -21.18
C ILE A 227 -10.75 9.00 -21.30
N GLU A 228 -10.86 7.73 -21.67
CA GLU A 228 -12.10 6.97 -21.59
C GLU A 228 -12.33 6.44 -20.17
N GLN A 229 -13.55 6.60 -19.66
CA GLN A 229 -13.97 6.06 -18.36
C GLN A 229 -14.59 4.68 -18.57
N LEU A 230 -13.87 3.65 -18.14
CA LEU A 230 -14.37 2.27 -18.19
C LEU A 230 -15.05 1.91 -16.87
N PRO A 231 -16.14 1.11 -16.89
CA PRO A 231 -16.65 0.52 -15.67
C PRO A 231 -15.60 -0.42 -15.07
N ALA A 232 -15.64 -0.61 -13.76
CA ALA A 232 -14.67 -1.43 -13.04
C ALA A 232 -15.37 -2.57 -12.33
N ALA A 233 -14.77 -3.76 -12.39
CA ALA A 233 -15.16 -4.86 -11.52
C ALA A 233 -14.59 -4.64 -10.11
N ARG A 234 -15.27 -5.13 -9.09
CA ARG A 234 -14.77 -5.16 -7.71
C ARG A 234 -14.20 -6.53 -7.39
N GLU A 235 -13.19 -6.57 -6.52
CA GLU A 235 -12.62 -7.84 -6.03
C GLU A 235 -13.65 -8.72 -5.30
N SER A 236 -14.76 -8.13 -4.86
CA SER A 236 -15.89 -8.80 -4.22
C SER A 236 -16.95 -9.32 -5.20
N ASP A 237 -16.90 -8.93 -6.47
CA ASP A 237 -17.90 -9.32 -7.46
C ASP A 237 -17.84 -10.84 -7.70
N ASP A 238 -19.00 -11.43 -7.97
CA ASP A 238 -19.08 -12.81 -8.41
C ASP A 238 -18.76 -12.94 -9.92
N LEU A 239 -18.55 -14.18 -10.36
CA LEU A 239 -18.25 -14.43 -11.77
C LEU A 239 -19.42 -14.06 -12.69
N ASP A 240 -20.66 -14.21 -12.23
CA ASP A 240 -21.86 -13.86 -13.01
C ASP A 240 -21.90 -12.35 -13.32
N SER A 241 -21.64 -11.50 -12.32
CA SER A 241 -21.51 -10.06 -12.46
C SER A 241 -20.38 -9.67 -13.43
N VAL A 242 -19.26 -10.39 -13.35
CA VAL A 242 -18.13 -10.23 -14.28
C VAL A 242 -18.51 -10.61 -15.72
N PHE A 243 -19.26 -11.70 -15.93
CA PHE A 243 -19.74 -12.06 -17.26
C PHE A 243 -20.72 -11.01 -17.81
N ASP A 244 -21.64 -10.54 -16.97
CA ASP A 244 -22.56 -9.46 -17.35
C ASP A 244 -21.80 -8.19 -17.71
N LEU A 245 -20.71 -7.86 -17.01
CA LEU A 245 -19.85 -6.72 -17.34
C LEU A 245 -19.27 -6.83 -18.76
N PHE A 246 -18.73 -7.99 -19.16
CA PHE A 246 -18.24 -8.20 -20.53
C PHE A 246 -19.38 -8.26 -21.55
N ARG A 247 -20.51 -8.90 -21.21
CA ARG A 247 -21.69 -9.03 -22.09
C ARG A 247 -22.31 -7.68 -22.42
N LEU A 248 -22.38 -6.78 -21.44
CA LEU A 248 -22.93 -5.42 -21.60
C LEU A 248 -21.96 -4.49 -22.35
N ASN A 249 -20.67 -4.81 -22.42
CA ASN A 249 -19.67 -3.99 -23.13
C ASN A 249 -18.83 -4.86 -24.09
N PRO A 250 -19.42 -5.37 -25.19
CA PRO A 250 -18.78 -6.36 -26.07
C PRO A 250 -17.56 -5.85 -26.85
N ARG A 251 -17.34 -4.53 -26.88
CA ARG A 251 -16.17 -3.92 -27.52
C ARG A 251 -14.97 -3.80 -26.58
N GLN A 252 -15.16 -4.05 -25.29
CA GLN A 252 -14.15 -3.86 -24.27
C GLN A 252 -13.41 -5.17 -24.00
N ALA A 253 -12.09 -5.20 -24.24
CA ALA A 253 -11.28 -6.40 -24.06
C ALA A 253 -10.83 -6.64 -22.61
N PHE A 254 -10.97 -5.62 -21.76
CA PHE A 254 -10.56 -5.69 -20.37
C PHE A 254 -11.27 -4.66 -19.49
N PHE A 255 -11.35 -4.95 -18.19
CA PHE A 255 -11.80 -3.98 -17.18
C PHE A 255 -10.78 -3.84 -16.05
N PRO A 256 -10.62 -2.63 -15.49
CA PRO A 256 -9.92 -2.49 -14.23
C PRO A 256 -10.67 -3.23 -13.11
N VAL A 257 -9.91 -3.79 -12.18
CA VAL A 257 -10.43 -4.40 -10.95
C VAL A 257 -10.04 -3.51 -9.78
N LEU A 258 -11.01 -3.13 -8.96
CA LEU A 258 -10.81 -2.28 -7.79
C LEU A 258 -10.98 -3.07 -6.49
N ASN A 259 -10.25 -2.69 -5.46
CA ASN A 259 -10.49 -3.19 -4.11
C ASN A 259 -11.69 -2.49 -3.45
N ALA A 260 -12.02 -2.91 -2.22
CA ALA A 260 -13.09 -2.28 -1.43
C ALA A 260 -12.95 -0.75 -1.23
N ASN A 261 -11.73 -0.21 -1.36
CA ASN A 261 -11.43 1.20 -1.18
C ASN A 261 -11.35 1.97 -2.52
N GLY A 262 -11.71 1.33 -3.63
CA GLY A 262 -11.64 1.92 -4.98
C GLY A 262 -10.23 2.02 -5.57
N GLU A 263 -9.23 1.39 -4.96
CA GLU A 263 -7.86 1.37 -5.49
C GLU A 263 -7.70 0.26 -6.54
N PRO A 264 -6.96 0.51 -7.64
CA PRO A 264 -6.70 -0.50 -8.66
C PRO A 264 -5.91 -1.69 -8.11
N ARG A 265 -6.48 -2.89 -8.25
CA ARG A 265 -5.84 -4.19 -7.99
C ARG A 265 -5.16 -4.77 -9.23
N GLY A 266 -5.72 -4.50 -10.41
CA GLY A 266 -5.21 -5.04 -11.66
C GLY A 266 -6.20 -4.86 -12.79
N ILE A 267 -6.00 -5.64 -13.84
CA ILE A 267 -6.85 -5.65 -15.03
C ILE A 267 -7.37 -7.07 -15.24
N LEU A 268 -8.66 -7.18 -15.48
CA LEU A 268 -9.32 -8.41 -15.89
C LEU A 268 -9.47 -8.40 -17.40
N HIS A 269 -8.82 -9.34 -18.09
CA HIS A 269 -8.98 -9.53 -19.52
C HIS A 269 -10.06 -10.57 -19.83
N GLU A 270 -10.80 -10.33 -20.92
CA GLU A 270 -11.87 -11.23 -21.38
C GLU A 270 -11.38 -12.66 -21.61
N TYR A 271 -10.15 -12.84 -22.11
CA TYR A 271 -9.62 -14.17 -22.42
C TYR A 271 -9.42 -15.04 -21.17
N HIS A 272 -9.05 -14.45 -20.01
CA HIS A 272 -8.93 -15.19 -18.75
C HIS A 272 -10.29 -15.73 -18.29
N VAL A 273 -11.34 -14.92 -18.47
CA VAL A 273 -12.71 -15.27 -18.13
C VAL A 273 -13.24 -16.38 -19.04
N LYS A 274 -12.95 -16.31 -20.35
CA LYS A 274 -13.26 -17.37 -21.32
C LYS A 274 -12.56 -18.68 -20.98
N GLU A 275 -11.27 -18.65 -20.67
CA GLU A 275 -10.49 -19.85 -20.30
C GLU A 275 -11.12 -20.59 -19.10
N MET A 276 -11.62 -19.85 -18.11
CA MET A 276 -12.33 -20.44 -16.97
C MET A 276 -13.62 -21.16 -17.36
N ILE A 277 -14.39 -20.65 -18.34
CA ILE A 277 -15.61 -21.32 -18.83
C ILE A 277 -15.27 -22.64 -19.53
N TYR A 278 -14.20 -22.65 -20.34
CA TYR A 278 -13.83 -23.81 -21.15
C TYR A 278 -13.10 -24.92 -20.36
N HIS A 279 -12.68 -24.66 -19.11
CA HIS A 279 -12.03 -25.67 -18.29
C HIS A 279 -13.03 -26.72 -17.78
N PRO A 280 -12.68 -28.03 -17.74
CA PRO A 280 -13.59 -29.12 -17.33
C PRO A 280 -14.23 -28.94 -15.95
N PHE A 281 -13.54 -28.30 -15.02
CA PHE A 281 -14.02 -27.96 -13.66
C PHE A 281 -14.51 -26.50 -13.53
N GLY A 282 -14.50 -25.73 -14.61
CA GLY A 282 -14.89 -24.32 -14.66
C GLY A 282 -16.31 -24.08 -14.17
N ARG A 283 -17.23 -24.98 -14.53
CA ARG A 283 -18.63 -24.94 -14.09
C ARG A 283 -18.83 -25.13 -12.59
N ASP A 284 -17.90 -25.78 -11.89
CA ASP A 284 -17.95 -25.93 -10.43
C ASP A 284 -17.28 -24.76 -9.69
N LEU A 285 -16.34 -24.06 -10.33
CA LEU A 285 -15.78 -22.78 -9.86
C LEU A 285 -16.82 -21.66 -9.89
N LEU A 286 -17.75 -21.68 -10.86
CA LEU A 286 -18.91 -20.78 -10.92
C LEU A 286 -19.83 -20.86 -9.69
N LYS A 287 -19.76 -21.95 -8.92
CA LYS A 287 -20.56 -22.13 -7.70
C LYS A 287 -19.90 -21.56 -6.44
N LYS A 288 -18.68 -21.01 -6.53
CA LYS A 288 -17.98 -20.37 -5.39
C LYS A 288 -18.14 -18.84 -5.46
N PRO A 289 -18.55 -18.17 -4.36
CA PRO A 289 -19.09 -16.81 -4.43
C PRO A 289 -18.07 -15.66 -4.54
N HIS A 290 -16.76 -15.91 -4.63
CA HIS A 290 -15.75 -14.83 -4.57
C HIS A 290 -14.56 -15.05 -5.54
N LEU A 291 -14.07 -13.96 -6.15
CA LEU A 291 -12.90 -13.90 -7.05
C LEU A 291 -11.53 -14.22 -6.37
N SER A 292 -11.53 -14.72 -5.13
CA SER A 292 -10.32 -15.07 -4.37
C SER A 292 -9.83 -16.47 -4.76
N ALA A 293 -9.36 -16.64 -6.00
CA ALA A 293 -8.68 -17.85 -6.45
C ALA A 293 -7.28 -17.51 -6.98
N PRO A 294 -6.24 -18.31 -6.66
CA PRO A 294 -4.86 -18.10 -7.15
C PRO A 294 -4.70 -18.25 -8.68
N HIS A 295 -5.77 -18.57 -9.41
CA HIS A 295 -5.77 -18.72 -10.87
C HIS A 295 -6.00 -17.41 -11.64
N LEU A 296 -6.57 -16.37 -11.02
CA LEU A 296 -6.52 -15.02 -11.59
C LEU A 296 -5.18 -14.39 -11.22
N ALA A 297 -4.16 -14.61 -12.06
CA ALA A 297 -2.96 -13.80 -12.02
C ALA A 297 -3.35 -12.37 -12.41
N PHE A 298 -3.72 -11.54 -11.43
CA PHE A 298 -3.84 -10.10 -11.62
C PHE A 298 -2.46 -9.58 -12.02
N ARG A 299 -2.24 -9.40 -13.32
CA ARG A 299 -1.03 -8.72 -13.80
C ARG A 299 -1.13 -7.27 -13.36
N ASN A 300 -0.19 -6.87 -12.51
CA ASN A 300 -0.08 -5.52 -11.99
C ASN A 300 -0.08 -4.52 -13.16
N ALA A 301 -1.06 -3.63 -13.21
CA ALA A 301 -1.14 -2.57 -14.23
C ALA A 301 0.08 -1.63 -14.20
N ARG A 302 0.85 -1.62 -13.09
CA ARG A 302 2.08 -0.82 -12.92
C ARG A 302 3.33 -1.47 -13.53
N ALA A 303 3.31 -2.76 -13.85
CA ALA A 303 4.48 -3.49 -14.36
C ALA A 303 4.67 -3.34 -15.88
N ASP A 304 3.73 -2.72 -16.60
CA ASP A 304 3.72 -2.70 -18.07
C ASP A 304 4.51 -1.54 -18.71
N ARG A 305 5.36 -0.86 -17.94
CA ARG A 305 6.33 0.13 -18.46
C ARG A 305 7.66 -0.51 -18.88
N ARG A 306 7.64 -1.65 -19.58
CA ARG A 306 8.86 -2.12 -20.26
C ARG A 306 8.91 -1.55 -21.68
N PRO A 307 9.84 -0.64 -22.01
CA PRO A 307 10.07 -0.29 -23.40
C PRO A 307 10.55 -1.54 -24.13
N ARG A 308 9.83 -1.94 -25.18
CA ARG A 308 10.30 -2.94 -26.14
C ARG A 308 11.51 -2.35 -26.88
N TYR A 309 12.71 -2.62 -26.40
CA TYR A 309 13.90 -2.39 -27.21
C TYR A 309 13.94 -3.42 -28.34
N ALA A 310 13.59 -2.96 -29.54
CA ALA A 310 13.94 -3.63 -30.77
C ALA A 310 15.43 -3.44 -31.04
N ARG A 311 16.25 -4.49 -30.86
CA ARG A 311 17.52 -4.74 -31.57
C ARG A 311 17.70 -6.26 -31.59
N GLY A 312 17.76 -6.95 -32.73
CA GLY A 312 18.57 -6.60 -33.89
C GLY A 312 19.99 -7.13 -33.67
N ARG A 313 20.22 -8.36 -34.15
CA ARG A 313 21.51 -9.05 -34.41
C ARG A 313 22.79 -8.29 -34.03
N ASN A 314 23.57 -8.83 -33.10
CA ASN A 314 24.83 -9.54 -33.41
C ASN A 314 25.48 -10.07 -32.13
N ALA A 315 25.83 -11.36 -32.18
CA ALA A 315 26.77 -11.99 -31.29
C ALA A 315 28.20 -11.51 -31.60
N GLN A 316 29.11 -11.70 -30.64
CA GLN A 316 30.55 -11.40 -30.66
C GLN A 316 30.93 -9.97 -30.26
N ASP A 317 31.18 -9.78 -28.96
CA ASP A 317 32.49 -9.33 -28.46
C ASP A 317 32.43 -9.12 -26.94
N PHE A 318 32.86 -10.13 -26.18
CA PHE A 318 33.16 -10.00 -24.76
C PHE A 318 34.54 -10.62 -24.52
N ARG A 319 35.59 -9.81 -24.70
CA ARG A 319 36.87 -9.96 -23.98
C ARG A 319 37.56 -8.60 -23.88
N ARG A 320 37.77 -8.17 -22.62
CA ARG A 320 38.98 -7.54 -22.05
C ARG A 320 38.70 -6.26 -21.26
N HIS A 321 39.31 -6.25 -20.07
CA HIS A 321 39.54 -5.15 -19.13
C HIS A 321 38.28 -4.69 -18.38
N GLY A 322 38.22 -4.66 -17.05
CA GLY A 322 39.25 -4.38 -16.04
C GLY A 322 38.73 -3.18 -15.22
N TRP A 323 38.98 -3.20 -13.90
CA TRP A 323 38.50 -2.28 -12.85
C TRP A 323 37.14 -2.63 -12.24
#